data_AF-A0A382G0T7-F1
#
_entry.id   AF-A0A382G0T7-F1
#
_cell.length_a   1.000
_cell.length_b   1.000
_cell.length_c   1.000
_cell.angle_alpha   90.00
_cell.angle_beta   90.00
_cell.angle_gamma   90.00
#
_symmetry.space_group_name_H-M   'P 1'
#
loop_
_entity.id
_entity.type
_entity.pdbx_description
1 polymer ?
#
loop_
_entity_poly.entity_id
_entity_poly.type
_entity_poly.pdbx_seq_one_letter_code
_entity_poly.pdbx_strand_id
1 'polypeptide(L)'
;VVYANSRRISEVEENGELITKHVEDPVPDWSQPFNADMLLVHNLMPVQTVLFHRNCLLEVGYFDENLSAHEDWDYWIRMSRKFKFKHVDITTSAVTSHADSMTIKQSRDMYLTMELIHKRSQRYADGRSDQFRRLLQCAQAAILKTLVPH
;
A
#
# COMPACT_ATOMS: atom_id res chain seq x y z
N VAL A 1 -1.56 3.89 16.21
CA VAL A 1 -2.22 3.34 15.02
C VAL A 1 -2.13 1.83 15.11
N VAL A 2 -3.22 1.11 14.81
CA VAL A 2 -3.25 -0.35 14.83
C VAL A 2 -3.69 -0.82 13.46
N TYR A 3 -3.06 -1.87 12.94
CA TYR A 3 -3.52 -2.53 11.72
C TYR A 3 -3.47 -4.04 11.87
N ALA A 4 -4.34 -4.72 11.13
CA ALA A 4 -4.52 -6.16 11.15
C ALA A 4 -4.24 -6.77 9.76
N ASN A 5 -4.32 -8.10 9.67
CA ASN A 5 -4.18 -8.80 8.39
C ASN A 5 -5.47 -8.67 7.57
N SER A 6 -5.31 -8.85 6.26
CA SER A 6 -6.41 -9.07 5.32
C SER A 6 -6.11 -10.30 4.48
N ARG A 7 -7.17 -11.02 4.09
CA ARG A 7 -7.08 -12.00 3.01
C ARG A 7 -7.28 -11.31 1.66
N ARG A 8 -6.85 -11.96 0.58
CA ARG A 8 -7.16 -11.56 -0.80
C ARG A 8 -7.99 -12.64 -1.46
N ILE A 9 -9.06 -12.24 -2.12
CA ILE A 9 -9.96 -13.13 -2.85
C ILE A 9 -9.87 -12.73 -4.32
N SER A 10 -9.55 -13.68 -5.20
CA SER A 10 -9.57 -13.46 -6.65
C SER A 10 -10.81 -14.13 -7.24
N GLU A 11 -11.65 -13.32 -7.88
CA GLU A 11 -12.90 -13.76 -8.49
C GLU A 11 -12.87 -13.48 -10.00
N VAL A 12 -13.50 -14.37 -10.75
CA VAL A 12 -13.71 -14.19 -12.19
C VAL A 12 -15.18 -14.42 -12.49
N GLU A 13 -15.69 -13.72 -13.49
CA GLU A 13 -17.05 -13.94 -13.99
C GLU A 13 -17.05 -15.11 -14.97
N GLU A 14 -17.83 -16.15 -14.67
CA GLU A 14 -18.06 -17.30 -15.54
C GLU A 14 -19.57 -17.48 -15.70
N ASN A 15 -20.07 -17.42 -16.94
CA ASN A 15 -21.49 -17.57 -17.27
C ASN A 15 -22.43 -16.61 -16.50
N GLY A 16 -21.96 -15.40 -16.17
CA GLY A 16 -22.73 -14.40 -15.43
C GLY A 16 -22.71 -14.57 -13.90
N GLU A 17 -21.92 -15.50 -13.38
CA GLU A 17 -21.72 -15.70 -11.94
C GLU A 17 -20.28 -15.38 -11.54
N LEU A 18 -20.10 -14.74 -10.38
CA LEU A 18 -18.78 -14.51 -9.80
C LEU A 18 -18.31 -15.78 -9.10
N ILE A 19 -17.20 -16.35 -9.60
CA ILE A 19 -16.60 -17.56 -9.07
C ILE A 19 -15.28 -17.23 -8.39
N THR A 20 -15.16 -17.57 -7.11
CA THR A 20 -13.88 -17.51 -6.38
C THR A 20 -12.90 -18.52 -6.94
N LYS A 21 -11.76 -18.05 -7.45
CA LYS A 21 -10.68 -18.89 -7.99
C LYS A 21 -9.55 -19.09 -7.00
N HIS A 22 -9.25 -18.09 -6.18
CA HIS A 22 -8.14 -18.13 -5.24
C HIS A 22 -8.45 -17.32 -3.99
N VAL A 23 -8.00 -17.84 -2.83
CA VAL A 23 -8.02 -17.14 -1.56
C VAL A 23 -6.63 -17.25 -0.95
N GLU A 24 -6.03 -16.10 -0.65
CA GLU A 24 -4.76 -15.97 0.07
C GLU A 24 -5.04 -15.42 1.47
N ASP A 25 -4.83 -16.22 2.53
CA ASP A 25 -5.13 -15.82 3.91
C ASP A 25 -4.03 -16.24 4.92
N PRO A 26 -3.34 -15.29 5.58
CA PRO A 26 -3.31 -13.87 5.22
C PRO A 26 -2.46 -13.66 3.97
N VAL A 27 -2.57 -12.48 3.35
CA VAL A 27 -1.59 -12.06 2.34
C VAL A 27 -0.24 -11.80 3.02
N PRO A 28 0.87 -12.49 2.64
CA PRO A 28 2.15 -12.37 3.32
C PRO A 28 2.66 -10.93 3.43
N ASP A 29 2.52 -10.12 2.38
CA ASP A 29 2.93 -8.72 2.35
C ASP A 29 2.12 -7.82 3.30
N TRP A 30 0.89 -8.23 3.63
CA TRP A 30 -0.02 -7.53 4.55
C TRP A 30 -0.01 -8.13 5.96
N SER A 31 0.87 -9.10 6.20
CA SER A 31 0.96 -9.87 7.45
C SER A 31 2.36 -9.81 8.04
N GLN A 32 2.90 -8.59 8.13
CA GLN A 32 4.24 -8.35 8.65
C GLN A 32 4.22 -7.35 9.81
N PRO A 33 5.13 -7.50 10.80
CA PRO A 33 5.40 -6.46 11.79
C PRO A 33 5.75 -5.13 11.14
N PHE A 34 5.34 -4.04 11.78
CA PHE A 34 5.51 -2.71 11.21
C PHE A 34 6.98 -2.36 10.97
N ASN A 35 7.31 -1.97 9.74
CA ASN A 35 8.62 -1.48 9.38
C ASN A 35 8.50 -0.13 8.65
N ALA A 36 8.91 0.93 9.34
CA ALA A 36 8.85 2.31 8.84
C ALA A 36 9.68 2.56 7.57
N ASP A 37 10.69 1.72 7.32
CA ASP A 37 11.57 1.79 6.16
C ASP A 37 10.92 1.06 4.99
N MET A 38 10.38 -0.15 5.22
CA MET A 38 9.63 -0.87 4.18
C MET A 38 8.40 -0.10 3.71
N LEU A 39 7.77 0.68 4.59
CA LEU A 39 6.67 1.57 4.22
C LEU A 39 7.10 2.66 3.20
N LEU A 40 8.38 3.01 3.13
CA LEU A 40 8.89 3.91 2.09
C LEU A 40 9.11 3.19 0.74
N VAL A 41 9.19 1.86 0.76
CA VAL A 41 9.41 1.01 -0.42
C VAL A 41 8.08 0.65 -1.07
N HIS A 42 7.12 0.15 -0.29
CA HIS A 42 5.79 -0.23 -0.77
C HIS A 42 4.71 -0.04 0.32
N ASN A 43 3.43 -0.08 -0.08
CA ASN A 43 2.32 -0.07 0.88
C ASN A 43 2.29 -1.41 1.64
N LEU A 44 2.25 -1.35 2.98
CA LEU A 44 2.30 -2.52 3.85
C LEU A 44 0.92 -3.06 4.23
N MET A 45 -0.12 -2.26 4.07
CA MET A 45 -1.44 -2.62 4.56
C MET A 45 -2.55 -1.99 3.71
N PRO A 46 -3.64 -2.72 3.42
CA PRO A 46 -4.84 -2.13 2.85
C PRO A 46 -5.52 -1.15 3.81
N VAL A 47 -6.16 -0.11 3.27
CA VAL A 47 -6.84 0.90 4.07
C VAL A 47 -7.85 0.33 5.08
N GLN A 48 -8.59 -0.72 4.72
CA GLN A 48 -9.65 -1.26 5.59
C GLN A 48 -9.12 -2.04 6.82
N THR A 49 -7.81 -2.30 6.91
CA THR A 49 -7.24 -2.99 8.07
C THR A 49 -6.78 -2.04 9.17
N VAL A 50 -6.79 -0.73 8.93
CA VAL A 50 -6.18 0.26 9.83
C VAL A 50 -7.23 0.95 10.70
N LEU A 51 -6.96 0.99 12.00
CA LEU A 51 -7.69 1.79 12.98
C LEU A 51 -6.75 2.78 13.68
N PHE A 52 -7.20 4.02 13.83
CA PHE A 52 -6.46 5.04 14.56
C PHE A 52 -7.40 5.95 15.36
N HIS A 53 -6.87 6.53 16.44
CA HIS A 53 -7.61 7.48 17.25
C HIS A 53 -7.81 8.79 16.48
N ARG A 54 -8.97 9.45 16.63
CA ARG A 54 -9.29 10.70 15.93
C ARG A 54 -8.19 11.76 16.03
N ASN A 55 -7.48 11.85 17.15
CA ASN A 55 -6.38 12.79 17.32
C ASN A 55 -5.26 12.62 16.27
N CYS A 56 -5.07 11.42 15.70
CA CYS A 56 -4.11 11.22 14.63
C CYS A 56 -4.47 12.04 13.37
N LEU A 57 -5.77 12.19 13.08
CA LEU A 57 -6.26 13.03 11.98
C LEU A 57 -5.94 14.51 12.22
N LEU A 58 -6.14 14.98 13.45
CA LEU A 58 -5.89 16.39 13.82
C LEU A 58 -4.40 16.75 13.70
N GLU A 59 -3.51 15.79 13.96
CA GLU A 59 -2.06 15.99 13.91
C GLU A 59 -1.45 15.78 12.51
N VAL A 60 -2.02 14.89 11.70
CA VAL A 60 -1.45 14.48 10.39
C VAL A 60 -2.14 15.16 9.22
N GLY A 61 -3.39 15.61 9.41
CA GLY A 61 -4.27 16.06 8.34
C GLY A 61 -5.05 14.90 7.70
N TYR A 62 -5.55 15.13 6.49
CA TYR A 62 -6.41 14.22 5.73
C TYR A 62 -5.62 13.46 4.64
N PHE A 63 -6.34 12.64 3.88
CA PHE A 63 -5.86 12.11 2.60
C PHE A 63 -5.61 13.24 1.59
N ASP A 64 -4.69 13.03 0.66
CA ASP A 64 -4.48 13.95 -0.45
C ASP A 64 -5.44 13.59 -1.58
N GLU A 65 -6.53 14.34 -1.70
CA GLU A 65 -7.58 14.13 -2.72
C GLU A 65 -7.10 14.35 -4.16
N ASN A 66 -5.87 14.87 -4.35
CA ASN A 66 -5.27 15.00 -5.67
C ASN A 66 -4.58 13.72 -6.15
N LEU A 67 -4.43 12.71 -5.29
CA LEU A 67 -3.92 11.40 -5.67
C LEU A 67 -5.05 10.56 -6.26
N SER A 68 -4.88 10.07 -7.49
CA SER A 68 -5.84 9.18 -8.15
C SER A 68 -5.82 7.74 -7.60
N ALA A 69 -4.75 7.38 -6.88
CA ALA A 69 -4.56 6.10 -6.21
C ALA A 69 -3.50 6.23 -5.10
N HIS A 70 -3.48 5.26 -4.18
CA HIS A 70 -2.50 5.13 -3.10
C HIS A 70 -2.49 6.31 -2.11
N GLU A 71 -3.62 7.01 -1.97
CA GLU A 71 -3.82 8.08 -0.99
C GLU A 71 -3.63 7.58 0.45
N ASP A 72 -3.98 6.32 0.71
CA ASP A 72 -3.76 5.63 1.97
C ASP A 72 -2.26 5.44 2.25
N TRP A 73 -1.48 5.05 1.24
CA TRP A 73 -0.04 4.84 1.39
C TRP A 73 0.72 6.13 1.74
N ASP A 74 0.46 7.23 1.02
CA ASP A 74 1.00 8.56 1.37
C ASP A 74 0.64 8.93 2.82
N TYR A 75 -0.60 8.65 3.21
CA TYR A 75 -1.10 8.93 4.55
C TYR A 75 -0.39 8.11 5.62
N TRP A 76 -0.17 6.82 5.40
CA TRP A 76 0.56 5.95 6.33
C TRP A 76 2.01 6.39 6.49
N ILE A 77 2.67 6.80 5.40
CA ILE A 77 4.02 7.37 5.46
C ILE A 77 4.03 8.60 6.39
N ARG A 78 3.14 9.58 6.18
CA ARG A 78 3.04 10.77 7.04
C ARG A 78 2.71 10.41 8.48
N MET A 79 1.72 9.55 8.70
CA MET A 79 1.26 9.18 10.03
C MET A 79 2.35 8.45 10.83
N SER A 80 3.14 7.60 10.18
CA SER A 80 4.25 6.89 10.84
C SER A 80 5.39 7.79 11.31
N ARG A 81 5.44 9.06 10.87
CA ARG A 81 6.40 10.04 11.39
C ARG A 81 5.95 10.66 12.71
N LYS A 82 4.68 10.52 13.07
CA LYS A 82 4.08 11.11 14.28
C LYS A 82 3.64 10.05 15.28
N PHE A 83 3.27 8.86 14.81
CA PHE A 83 2.68 7.81 15.65
C PHE A 83 3.32 6.46 15.42
N LYS A 84 3.34 5.66 16.49
CA LYS A 84 3.71 4.23 16.40
C LYS A 84 2.57 3.43 15.81
N PHE A 85 2.94 2.48 14.96
CA PHE A 85 2.06 1.47 14.39
C PHE A 85 2.25 0.17 15.14
N LYS A 86 1.15 -0.52 15.43
CA LYS A 86 1.14 -1.85 16.01
C LYS A 86 0.40 -2.79 15.07
N HIS A 87 1.08 -3.85 14.66
CA HIS A 87 0.48 -4.95 13.92
C HIS A 87 -0.25 -5.90 14.89
N VAL A 88 -1.42 -6.37 14.46
CA VAL A 88 -2.19 -7.42 15.14
C VAL A 88 -2.33 -8.57 14.16
N ASP A 89 -1.73 -9.71 14.49
CA ASP A 89 -1.66 -10.89 13.63
C ASP A 89 -2.98 -11.69 13.63
N ILE A 90 -4.03 -11.04 13.11
CA ILE A 90 -5.39 -11.59 12.98
C ILE A 90 -5.96 -11.09 11.66
N THR A 91 -6.54 -11.98 10.86
CA THR A 91 -7.30 -11.58 9.66
C THR A 91 -8.66 -11.03 10.05
N THR A 92 -8.94 -9.78 9.68
CA THR A 92 -10.18 -9.06 10.04
C THR A 92 -11.02 -8.63 8.84
N SER A 93 -10.47 -8.73 7.63
CA SER A 93 -11.12 -8.28 6.40
C SER A 93 -10.64 -9.08 5.17
N ALA A 94 -11.29 -8.84 4.03
CA ALA A 94 -10.93 -9.38 2.74
C ALA A 94 -10.88 -8.27 1.69
N VAL A 95 -9.88 -8.32 0.81
CA VAL A 95 -9.84 -7.53 -0.43
C VAL A 95 -10.21 -8.46 -1.58
N THR A 96 -11.28 -8.15 -2.30
CA THR A 96 -11.68 -8.91 -3.48
C THR A 96 -11.19 -8.21 -4.74
N SER A 97 -10.49 -8.95 -5.60
CA SER A 97 -10.08 -8.52 -6.93
C SER A 97 -10.86 -9.29 -7.98
N HIS A 98 -11.53 -8.56 -8.87
CA HIS A 98 -12.16 -9.11 -10.06
C HIS A 98 -11.26 -8.85 -11.28
N ALA A 99 -11.36 -9.66 -12.34
CA ALA A 99 -10.63 -9.42 -13.59
C ALA A 99 -10.85 -8.00 -14.16
N ASP A 100 -12.04 -7.43 -13.89
CA ASP A 100 -12.42 -6.06 -14.27
C ASP A 100 -12.18 -5.00 -13.18
N SER A 101 -11.54 -5.36 -12.07
CA SER A 101 -11.30 -4.44 -10.96
C SER A 101 -10.55 -3.18 -11.40
N MET A 102 -10.91 -2.05 -10.80
CA MET A 102 -10.31 -0.74 -11.10
C MET A 102 -8.78 -0.76 -10.98
N THR A 103 -8.23 -1.58 -10.08
CA THR A 103 -6.79 -1.79 -9.87
C THR A 103 -6.08 -2.32 -11.12
N ILE A 104 -6.75 -3.13 -11.94
CA ILE A 104 -6.19 -3.66 -13.20
C ILE A 104 -6.36 -2.63 -14.33
N LYS A 105 -7.46 -1.88 -14.35
CA LYS A 105 -7.80 -0.91 -15.41
C LYS A 105 -7.06 0.43 -15.31
N GLN A 106 -6.55 0.81 -14.13
CA GLN A 106 -5.86 2.10 -13.88
C GLN A 106 -4.33 1.96 -13.76
N SER A 107 -3.73 0.94 -14.36
CA SER A 107 -2.32 0.58 -14.13
C SER A 107 -1.36 1.76 -14.29
N ARG A 108 -1.50 2.60 -15.33
CA ARG A 108 -0.60 3.76 -15.53
C ARG A 108 -0.69 4.80 -14.40
N ASP A 109 -1.89 5.22 -14.00
CA ASP A 109 -2.08 6.22 -12.95
C ASP A 109 -1.64 5.68 -11.59
N MET A 110 -1.83 4.39 -11.34
CA MET A 110 -1.27 3.71 -10.18
C MET A 110 0.26 3.83 -10.14
N TYR A 111 0.96 3.56 -11.24
CA TYR A 111 2.42 3.70 -11.27
C TYR A 111 2.88 5.16 -11.17
N LEU A 112 2.15 6.11 -11.77
CA LEU A 112 2.44 7.55 -11.65
C LEU A 112 2.30 8.04 -10.21
N THR A 113 1.24 7.63 -9.50
CA THR A 113 1.04 7.97 -8.10
C THR A 113 2.10 7.31 -7.20
N MET A 114 2.50 6.06 -7.48
CA MET A 114 3.62 5.42 -6.77
C MET A 114 4.94 6.20 -6.94
N GLU A 115 5.26 6.61 -8.17
CA GLU A 115 6.46 7.41 -8.45
C GLU A 115 6.42 8.77 -7.71
N LEU A 116 5.26 9.43 -7.70
CA LEU A 116 5.06 10.69 -6.98
C LEU A 116 5.24 10.51 -5.47
N ILE A 117 4.68 9.46 -4.88
CA ILE A 117 4.82 9.16 -3.45
C ILE A 117 6.28 8.92 -3.11
N HIS A 118 7.00 8.12 -3.89
CA HIS A 118 8.44 7.90 -3.73
C HIS A 118 9.26 9.19 -3.78
N LYS A 119 8.96 10.09 -4.73
CA LYS A 119 9.59 11.42 -4.81
C LYS A 119 9.31 12.25 -3.55
N ARG A 120 8.05 12.31 -3.10
CA ARG A 120 7.65 13.04 -1.89
C ARG A 120 8.31 12.49 -0.61
N SER A 121 8.46 11.17 -0.54
CA SER A 121 8.99 10.48 0.64
C SER A 121 10.51 10.37 0.66
N GLN A 122 11.21 10.83 -0.40
CA GLN A 122 12.66 10.70 -0.54
C GLN A 122 13.43 11.30 0.65
N ARG A 123 12.96 12.44 1.18
CA ARG A 123 13.53 13.09 2.38
C ARG A 123 13.55 12.20 3.64
N TYR A 124 12.75 11.14 3.68
CA TYR A 124 12.73 10.19 4.80
C TYR A 124 13.71 9.02 4.63
N ALA A 125 14.30 8.89 3.43
CA ALA A 125 15.34 7.91 3.12
C ALA A 125 16.76 8.41 3.47
N ASP A 126 16.91 9.71 3.77
CA ASP A 126 18.19 10.30 4.14
C ASP A 126 18.73 9.69 5.45
N GLY A 127 20.02 9.39 5.47
CA GLY A 127 20.69 8.76 6.62
C GLY A 127 20.42 7.26 6.81
N ARG A 128 19.64 6.62 5.92
CA ARG A 128 19.41 5.16 5.95
C ARG A 128 20.58 4.38 5.37
N SER A 129 20.64 3.07 5.66
CA SER A 129 21.71 2.18 5.21
C SER A 129 21.78 2.09 3.68
N ASP A 130 22.97 1.77 3.15
CA ASP A 130 23.13 1.58 1.70
C ASP A 130 22.27 0.43 1.17
N GLN A 131 22.05 -0.62 1.99
CA GLN A 131 21.18 -1.73 1.63
C GLN A 131 19.73 -1.26 1.43
N PHE A 132 19.22 -0.45 2.35
CA PHE A 132 17.90 0.13 2.22
C PHE A 132 17.81 1.05 1.00
N ARG A 133 18.81 1.91 0.79
CA ARG A 133 18.82 2.83 -0.37
C ARG A 133 18.81 2.07 -1.70
N ARG A 134 19.56 0.96 -1.81
CA ARG A 134 19.51 0.07 -2.98
C ARG A 134 18.12 -0.56 -3.17
N LEU A 135 17.51 -1.04 -2.10
CA LEU A 135 16.16 -1.62 -2.16
C LEU A 135 15.13 -0.59 -2.67
N LEU A 136 15.15 0.62 -2.12
CA LEU A 136 14.26 1.70 -2.55
C LEU A 136 14.50 2.08 -4.01
N GLN A 137 15.76 2.19 -4.44
CA GLN A 137 16.12 2.45 -5.84
C GLN A 137 15.63 1.34 -6.78
N CYS A 138 15.73 0.06 -6.38
CA CYS A 138 15.20 -1.05 -7.15
C CYS A 138 13.68 -0.96 -7.33
N ALA A 139 12.95 -0.62 -6.27
CA ALA A 139 11.50 -0.42 -6.34
C ALA A 139 11.12 0.73 -7.27
N GLN A 140 11.81 1.87 -7.16
CA GLN A 140 11.62 3.03 -8.04
C GLN A 140 11.92 2.69 -9.51
N ALA A 141 13.02 1.97 -9.77
CA ALA A 141 13.40 1.56 -11.11
C ALA A 141 12.38 0.58 -11.73
N ALA A 142 11.79 -0.30 -10.93
CA ALA A 142 10.74 -1.21 -11.40
C ALA A 142 9.49 -0.44 -11.87
N ILE A 143 9.06 0.57 -11.09
CA ILE A 143 7.93 1.45 -11.45
C ILE A 143 8.20 2.18 -12.77
N LEU A 144 9.39 2.78 -12.92
CA LEU A 144 9.76 3.53 -14.12
C LEU A 144 9.78 2.66 -15.38
N LYS A 145 10.27 1.41 -15.26
CA LYS A 145 10.25 0.44 -16.37
C LYS A 145 8.84 0.11 -16.85
N THR A 146 7.85 0.10 -15.95
CA THR A 146 6.46 -0.14 -16.33
C THR A 146 5.81 1.08 -17.00
N LEU A 147 6.23 2.30 -16.65
CA LEU A 147 5.68 3.56 -17.20
C LEU A 147 6.17 3.90 -18.62
N VAL A 148 7.34 3.39 -19.00
CA VAL A 148 7.97 3.58 -20.32
C VAL A 148 8.08 2.21 -21.00
N PRO A 149 7.03 1.75 -21.70
CA PRO A 149 7.14 0.56 -22.53
C PRO A 149 8.12 0.83 -23.67
N HIS A 150 9.02 -0.11 -23.93
CA HIS A 150 9.88 -0.12 -25.11
C HIS A 150 9.08 -0.26 -26.41
#